data_AF-A0A661HDG5-F1
#
_entry.id   AF-A0A661HDG5-F1
#
_cell.length_a   1.000
_cell.length_b   1.000
_cell.length_c   1.000
_cell.angle_alpha   90.00
_cell.angle_beta   90.00
_cell.angle_gamma   90.00
#
_symmetry.space_group_name_H-M   'P 1'
#
loop_
_entity.id
_entity.type
_entity.pdbx_description
1 polymer ?
#
loop_
_entity_poly.entity_id
_entity_poly.type
_entity_poly.pdbx_seq_one_letter_code
_entity_poly.pdbx_strand_id
1 'polypeptide(L)'
;MIAFQLPTDRIMGIMNYTSGMGDTGETYLVGQDYLMRSDSRFSDESTVLSQVVQTPTVDLALAGKQGVKFIQDYRNVEVMSVYLPIQMGDTRWAVMAEIDRDEIEEGAARERPALAGVLFFVYGLSLWSVWYWRGRQLPQDGVQLTGLDFSEGGDGGGGLDG
;
A
#
# COMPACT_ATOMS: atom_id res chain seq x y z
N MET A 1 -19.84 -2.67 -48.69
CA MET A 1 -19.75 -2.66 -47.22
C MET A 1 -18.60 -3.58 -46.85
N ILE A 2 -17.47 -3.04 -46.40
CA ILE A 2 -16.34 -3.86 -45.97
C ILE A 2 -16.63 -4.21 -44.51
N ALA A 3 -17.01 -5.46 -44.25
CA ALA A 3 -17.08 -5.99 -42.90
C ALA A 3 -15.67 -6.42 -42.49
N PHE A 4 -15.03 -5.67 -41.60
CA PHE A 4 -13.80 -6.11 -40.96
C PHE A 4 -14.16 -7.12 -39.86
N GLN A 5 -13.90 -8.40 -40.10
CA GLN A 5 -13.86 -9.40 -39.03
C GLN A 5 -12.52 -9.25 -38.33
N LEU A 6 -12.49 -8.53 -37.20
CA LEU A 6 -11.38 -8.66 -36.27
C LEU A 6 -11.42 -10.10 -35.74
N PRO A 7 -10.30 -10.83 -35.72
CA PRO A 7 -10.26 -12.16 -35.11
C PRO A 7 -10.52 -11.98 -33.62
N THR A 8 -11.77 -12.23 -33.21
CA THR A 8 -12.25 -12.07 -31.84
C THR A 8 -11.37 -12.85 -30.88
N ASP A 9 -10.85 -14.01 -31.30
CA ASP A 9 -9.94 -14.87 -30.54
C ASP A 9 -8.67 -14.15 -30.07
N ARG A 10 -8.09 -13.27 -30.89
CA ARG A 10 -6.87 -12.52 -30.51
C ARG A 10 -7.16 -11.42 -29.51
N ILE A 11 -8.27 -10.71 -29.69
CA ILE A 11 -8.69 -9.68 -28.74
C ILE A 11 -9.05 -10.35 -27.42
N MET A 12 -9.82 -11.43 -27.47
CA MET A 12 -10.23 -12.21 -26.31
C MET A 12 -9.02 -12.81 -25.58
N GLY A 13 -8.00 -13.30 -26.31
CA GLY A 13 -6.76 -13.79 -25.70
C GLY A 13 -5.94 -12.71 -24.97
N ILE A 14 -6.05 -11.45 -25.38
CA ILE A 14 -5.42 -10.31 -24.67
C ILE A 14 -6.29 -9.87 -23.49
N MET A 15 -7.61 -9.76 -23.67
CA MET A 15 -8.53 -9.33 -22.62
C MET A 15 -8.62 -10.35 -21.46
N ASN A 16 -8.54 -11.65 -21.77
CA ASN A 16 -8.51 -12.73 -20.78
C ASN A 16 -7.10 -13.08 -20.29
N TYR A 17 -6.11 -12.23 -20.54
CA TYR A 17 -4.76 -12.49 -20.05
C TYR A 17 -4.68 -12.25 -18.55
N THR A 18 -4.61 -13.33 -17.75
CA THR A 18 -4.75 -13.23 -16.29
C THR A 18 -3.44 -13.02 -15.53
N SER A 19 -2.30 -13.16 -16.20
CA SER A 19 -1.00 -13.12 -15.51
C SER A 19 -0.71 -11.71 -14.98
N GLY A 20 -0.52 -11.61 -13.66
CA GLY A 20 -0.27 -10.34 -12.97
C GLY A 20 -1.52 -9.52 -12.64
N MET A 21 -2.73 -10.02 -12.89
CA MET A 21 -3.98 -9.33 -12.53
C MET A 21 -4.49 -9.67 -11.13
N GLY A 22 -3.91 -10.67 -10.46
CA GLY A 22 -4.43 -11.16 -9.19
C GLY A 22 -5.60 -12.12 -9.36
N ASP A 23 -6.27 -12.39 -8.24
CA ASP A 23 -7.38 -13.34 -8.14
C ASP A 23 -8.71 -12.69 -8.60
N THR A 24 -8.88 -11.39 -8.35
CA THR A 24 -10.09 -10.60 -8.63
C THR A 24 -9.95 -9.66 -9.82
N GLY A 25 -8.76 -9.55 -10.42
CA GLY A 25 -8.56 -8.67 -11.57
C GLY A 25 -9.24 -9.17 -12.83
N GLU A 26 -10.01 -8.32 -13.49
CA GLU A 26 -10.64 -8.58 -14.78
C GLU A 26 -10.40 -7.46 -15.80
N THR A 27 -10.59 -7.79 -17.07
CA THR A 27 -10.44 -6.84 -18.17
C THR A 27 -11.48 -7.18 -19.24
N TYR A 28 -12.29 -6.20 -19.63
CA TYR A 28 -13.40 -6.41 -20.57
C TYR A 28 -13.67 -5.20 -21.47
N LEU A 29 -14.39 -5.44 -22.57
CA LEU A 29 -14.79 -4.42 -23.54
C LEU A 29 -16.28 -4.12 -23.42
N VAL A 30 -16.67 -2.86 -23.55
CA VAL A 30 -18.08 -2.42 -23.56
C VAL A 30 -18.37 -1.56 -24.78
N GLY A 31 -19.49 -1.84 -25.45
CA GLY A 31 -19.98 -1.07 -26.60
C GLY A 31 -20.75 0.19 -26.20
N GLN A 32 -21.11 1.03 -27.18
CA GLN A 32 -21.95 2.22 -26.95
C GLN A 32 -23.39 1.89 -26.49
N ASP A 33 -23.80 0.64 -26.66
CA ASP A 33 -25.05 0.06 -26.17
C ASP A 33 -24.95 -0.45 -24.73
N TYR A 34 -23.83 -0.21 -24.04
CA TYR A 34 -23.53 -0.69 -22.69
C TYR A 34 -23.45 -2.21 -22.55
N LEU A 35 -23.37 -2.93 -23.66
CA LEU A 35 -23.25 -4.38 -23.65
C LEU A 35 -21.78 -4.80 -23.79
N MET A 36 -21.40 -5.84 -23.06
CA MET A 36 -20.05 -6.40 -23.17
C MET A 36 -19.76 -6.90 -24.60
N ARG A 37 -18.51 -6.71 -25.04
CA ARG A 37 -17.96 -7.20 -26.32
C ARG A 37 -16.92 -8.30 -26.12
N SER A 38 -16.62 -8.63 -24.87
CA SER A 38 -15.77 -9.73 -24.45
C SER A 38 -16.46 -10.51 -23.35
N ASP A 39 -16.09 -11.77 -23.16
CA ASP A 39 -16.57 -12.53 -22.03
C ASP A 39 -15.86 -12.09 -20.74
N SER A 40 -16.60 -11.94 -19.65
CA SER A 40 -16.05 -11.83 -18.29
C SER A 40 -15.45 -13.17 -17.88
N ARG A 41 -14.27 -13.11 -17.27
CA ARG A 41 -13.58 -14.27 -16.71
C ARG A 41 -14.28 -14.88 -15.48
N PHE A 42 -15.30 -14.22 -14.95
CA PHE A 42 -16.08 -14.67 -13.79
C PHE A 42 -17.40 -15.36 -14.17
N SER A 43 -17.67 -15.50 -15.46
CA SER A 43 -18.86 -16.17 -15.97
C SER A 43 -18.47 -17.42 -16.74
N ASP A 44 -19.11 -18.54 -16.40
CA ASP A 44 -19.03 -19.77 -17.19
C ASP A 44 -19.85 -19.68 -18.49
N GLU A 45 -20.79 -18.74 -18.54
CA GLU A 45 -21.64 -18.43 -19.70
C GLU A 45 -21.13 -17.20 -20.46
N SER A 46 -21.43 -17.13 -21.77
CA SER A 46 -21.02 -15.99 -22.58
C SER A 46 -21.75 -14.71 -22.16
N THR A 47 -20.98 -13.69 -21.82
CA THR A 47 -21.45 -12.37 -21.39
C THR A 47 -21.45 -11.36 -22.53
N VAL A 48 -20.88 -11.74 -23.68
CA VAL A 48 -20.89 -10.94 -24.91
C VAL A 48 -22.32 -10.66 -25.35
N LEU A 49 -22.64 -9.38 -25.54
CA LEU A 49 -23.96 -8.87 -25.96
C LEU A 49 -25.13 -9.19 -25.01
N SER A 50 -24.87 -9.78 -23.84
CA SER A 50 -25.90 -10.14 -22.85
C SER A 50 -25.71 -9.36 -21.54
N GLN A 51 -24.46 -9.15 -21.12
CA GLN A 51 -24.15 -8.46 -19.89
C GLN A 51 -24.17 -6.94 -20.09
N VAL A 52 -25.07 -6.28 -19.35
CA VAL A 52 -25.20 -4.82 -19.32
C VAL A 52 -24.27 -4.26 -18.25
N VAL A 53 -23.42 -3.31 -18.64
CA VAL A 53 -22.48 -2.61 -17.75
C VAL A 53 -22.73 -1.11 -17.86
N GLN A 54 -23.59 -0.60 -16.97
CA GLN A 54 -23.89 0.83 -16.87
C GLN A 54 -23.23 1.39 -15.62
N THR A 55 -21.95 1.70 -15.72
CA THR A 55 -21.18 2.30 -14.63
C THR A 55 -20.67 3.69 -15.04
N PRO A 56 -20.43 4.60 -14.08
CA PRO A 56 -19.91 5.93 -14.39
C PRO A 56 -18.57 5.92 -15.14
N THR A 57 -17.74 4.89 -14.97
CA THR A 57 -16.45 4.76 -15.66
C THR A 57 -16.63 4.34 -17.11
N VAL A 58 -17.63 3.52 -17.43
CA VAL A 58 -18.03 3.21 -18.81
C VAL A 58 -18.52 4.47 -19.52
N ASP A 59 -19.38 5.28 -18.89
CA ASP A 59 -19.84 6.55 -19.46
C ASP A 59 -18.66 7.47 -19.81
N LEU A 60 -17.67 7.55 -18.91
CA LEU A 60 -16.48 8.36 -19.11
C LEU A 60 -15.62 7.84 -20.27
N ALA A 61 -15.41 6.52 -20.36
CA ALA A 61 -14.69 5.91 -21.47
C ALA A 61 -15.43 6.10 -22.80
N LEU A 62 -16.74 5.88 -22.86
CA LEU A 62 -17.52 6.14 -24.07
C LEU A 62 -17.54 7.63 -24.44
N ALA A 63 -17.47 8.53 -23.45
CA ALA A 63 -17.26 9.96 -23.68
C ALA A 63 -15.84 10.31 -24.19
N GLY A 64 -14.93 9.35 -24.26
CA GLY A 64 -13.56 9.56 -24.76
C GLY A 64 -12.57 9.99 -23.68
N LYS A 65 -12.94 9.83 -22.40
CA LYS A 65 -12.06 10.11 -21.27
C LYS A 65 -11.38 8.83 -20.81
N GLN A 66 -10.21 8.99 -20.20
CA GLN A 66 -9.48 7.90 -19.58
C GLN A 66 -9.16 8.23 -18.12
N GLY A 67 -8.94 7.22 -17.31
CA GLY A 67 -8.55 7.41 -15.92
C GLY A 67 -8.77 6.17 -15.06
N VAL A 68 -8.71 6.41 -13.75
CA VAL A 68 -8.92 5.40 -12.71
C VAL A 68 -9.89 5.97 -11.69
N LYS A 69 -10.87 5.18 -11.27
CA LYS A 69 -11.81 5.54 -10.21
C LYS A 69 -12.13 4.33 -9.35
N PHE A 70 -12.40 4.59 -8.09
CA PHE A 70 -13.06 3.61 -7.24
C PHE A 70 -14.57 3.77 -7.38
N ILE A 71 -15.24 2.69 -7.79
CA ILE A 71 -16.68 2.64 -7.98
C ILE A 71 -17.19 1.25 -7.60
N GLN A 72 -18.51 1.08 -7.56
CA GLN A 72 -19.10 -0.25 -7.57
C GLN A 72 -19.23 -0.73 -9.03
N ASP A 73 -18.81 -1.97 -9.28
CA ASP A 73 -18.92 -2.62 -10.59
C ASP A 73 -20.35 -3.12 -10.85
N TYR A 74 -20.55 -3.82 -11.98
CA TYR A 74 -21.84 -4.41 -12.33
C TYR A 74 -22.27 -5.56 -11.39
N ARG A 75 -21.33 -6.13 -10.62
CA ARG A 75 -21.55 -7.16 -9.59
C ARG A 75 -21.87 -6.53 -8.23
N ASN A 76 -21.90 -5.20 -8.14
CA ASN A 76 -22.08 -4.44 -6.91
C ASN A 76 -20.94 -4.65 -5.89
N VAL A 77 -19.73 -4.90 -6.40
CA VAL A 77 -18.48 -5.03 -5.64
C VAL A 77 -17.66 -3.75 -5.80
N GLU A 78 -16.98 -3.32 -4.73
CA GLU A 78 -16.15 -2.12 -4.80
C GLU A 78 -14.80 -2.44 -5.47
N VAL A 79 -14.56 -1.80 -6.61
CA VAL A 79 -13.40 -2.07 -7.47
C VAL A 79 -12.62 -0.79 -7.76
N MET A 80 -11.32 -0.94 -8.00
CA MET A 80 -10.54 0.05 -8.74
C MET A 80 -10.78 -0.17 -10.23
N SER A 81 -11.58 0.70 -10.85
CA SER A 81 -11.94 0.63 -12.26
C SER A 81 -11.06 1.59 -13.08
N VAL A 82 -10.22 1.01 -13.93
CA VAL A 82 -9.44 1.69 -14.97
C VAL A 82 -10.26 1.69 -16.25
N TYR A 83 -10.39 2.85 -16.88
CA TYR A 83 -11.23 3.00 -18.07
C TYR A 83 -10.49 3.76 -19.18
N LEU A 84 -10.56 3.26 -20.40
CA LEU A 84 -9.87 3.78 -21.58
C LEU A 84 -10.78 3.75 -22.81
N PRO A 85 -10.82 4.82 -23.62
CA PRO A 85 -11.54 4.83 -24.88
C PRO A 85 -10.72 4.17 -25.99
N ILE A 86 -11.36 3.33 -26.81
CA ILE A 86 -10.76 2.83 -28.05
C ILE A 86 -11.68 3.12 -29.23
N GLN A 87 -11.13 3.71 -30.29
CA GLN A 87 -11.86 4.04 -31.51
C GLN A 87 -11.62 2.92 -32.55
N MET A 88 -12.70 2.24 -32.97
CA MET A 88 -12.68 1.21 -34.01
C MET A 88 -13.57 1.62 -35.18
N GLY A 89 -12.94 2.17 -36.22
CA GLY A 89 -13.68 2.82 -37.31
C GLY A 89 -14.57 3.93 -36.76
N ASP A 90 -15.84 3.91 -37.12
CA ASP A 90 -16.82 4.91 -36.68
C ASP A 90 -17.40 4.62 -35.29
N THR A 91 -17.08 3.47 -34.68
CA THR A 91 -17.59 3.09 -33.35
C THR A 91 -16.53 3.29 -32.28
N ARG A 92 -16.94 3.76 -31.11
CA ARG A 92 -16.09 3.83 -29.91
C ARG A 92 -16.47 2.78 -28.91
N TRP A 93 -15.50 2.05 -28.38
CA TRP A 93 -15.69 1.12 -27.28
C TRP A 93 -14.95 1.61 -26.04
N ALA A 94 -15.40 1.14 -24.88
CA ALA A 94 -14.72 1.30 -23.62
C ALA A 94 -13.91 0.03 -23.31
N VAL A 95 -12.65 0.21 -22.94
CA VAL A 95 -11.80 -0.83 -22.37
C VAL A 95 -11.80 -0.62 -20.87
N MET A 96 -12.18 -1.65 -20.14
CA MET A 96 -12.29 -1.65 -18.69
C MET A 96 -11.26 -2.64 -18.14
N ALA A 97 -10.57 -2.24 -17.07
CA ALA A 97 -9.78 -3.14 -16.25
C ALA A 97 -10.10 -2.87 -14.79
N GLU A 98 -10.53 -3.90 -14.06
CA GLU A 98 -11.08 -3.77 -12.72
C GLU A 98 -10.37 -4.76 -11.78
N ILE A 99 -10.16 -4.36 -10.54
CA ILE A 99 -9.62 -5.22 -9.47
C ILE A 99 -10.34 -4.86 -8.17
N ASP A 100 -10.68 -5.86 -7.37
CA ASP A 100 -11.43 -5.63 -6.14
C ASP A 100 -10.57 -4.84 -5.13
N ARG A 101 -11.21 -3.92 -4.41
CA ARG A 101 -10.52 -3.13 -3.37
C ARG A 101 -9.89 -4.04 -2.33
N ASP A 102 -10.61 -5.07 -1.91
CA ASP A 102 -10.17 -5.98 -0.85
C ASP A 102 -8.84 -6.67 -1.22
N GLU A 103 -8.66 -7.10 -2.47
CA GLU A 103 -7.39 -7.70 -2.91
C GLU A 103 -6.23 -6.70 -2.90
N ILE A 104 -6.47 -5.44 -3.30
CA ILE A 104 -5.45 -4.38 -3.20
C ILE A 104 -5.03 -4.19 -1.74
N GLU A 105 -5.98 -4.17 -0.82
CA GLU A 105 -5.74 -3.99 0.61
C GLU A 105 -5.02 -5.18 1.23
N GLU A 106 -5.42 -6.41 0.90
CA GLU A 106 -4.75 -7.64 1.35
C GLU A 106 -3.32 -7.73 0.82
N GLY A 107 -3.11 -7.39 -0.45
CA GLY A 107 -1.79 -7.31 -1.06
C GLY A 107 -0.89 -6.31 -0.32
N ALA A 108 -1.41 -5.11 -0.02
CA ALA A 108 -0.68 -4.09 0.71
C ALA A 108 -0.43 -4.45 2.19
N ALA A 109 -1.31 -5.23 2.82
CA ALA A 109 -1.17 -5.67 4.20
C ALA A 109 -0.10 -6.77 4.38
N ARG A 110 0.06 -7.64 3.37
CA ARG A 110 1.00 -8.77 3.40
C ARG A 110 2.46 -8.35 3.54
N GLU A 111 2.82 -7.14 3.13
CA GLU A 111 4.19 -6.62 3.18
C GLU A 111 4.58 -6.03 4.55
N ARG A 112 3.64 -5.89 5.50
CA ARG A 112 3.87 -5.17 6.76
C ARG A 112 4.38 -5.97 7.99
N PRO A 113 4.61 -7.30 7.99
CA PRO A 113 4.99 -7.97 9.25
C PRO A 113 6.43 -7.66 9.70
N ALA A 114 7.30 -7.20 8.79
CA ALA A 114 8.71 -6.95 9.11
C ALA A 114 8.92 -5.76 10.07
N LEU A 115 8.11 -4.70 9.94
CA LEU A 115 8.23 -3.51 10.80
C LEU A 115 7.82 -3.79 12.25
N ALA A 116 6.79 -4.63 12.44
CA ALA A 116 6.35 -5.04 13.77
C ALA A 116 7.46 -5.78 14.53
N GLY A 117 8.18 -6.69 13.86
CA GLY A 117 9.29 -7.42 14.47
C GLY A 117 10.43 -6.53 14.96
N VAL A 118 10.83 -5.53 14.15
CA VAL A 118 11.87 -4.56 14.53
C VAL A 118 11.43 -3.71 15.72
N LEU A 119 10.18 -3.26 15.75
CA LEU A 119 9.63 -2.48 16.87
C LEU A 119 9.62 -3.30 18.17
N PHE A 120 9.19 -4.57 18.11
CA PHE A 120 9.23 -5.46 19.29
C PHE A 120 10.66 -5.72 19.76
N PHE A 121 11.62 -5.86 18.85
CA PHE A 121 13.03 -6.05 19.20
C PHE A 121 13.61 -4.81 19.92
N VAL A 122 13.39 -3.62 19.37
CA VAL A 122 13.83 -2.35 20.00
C VAL A 122 13.16 -2.16 21.35
N TYR A 123 11.86 -2.44 21.45
CA TYR A 123 11.13 -2.37 22.71
C TYR A 123 11.70 -3.34 23.75
N GLY A 124 11.97 -4.58 23.36
CA GLY A 124 12.61 -5.59 24.21
C GLY A 124 14.00 -5.15 24.69
N LEU A 125 14.84 -4.62 23.80
CA LEU A 125 16.16 -4.08 24.16
C LEU A 125 16.05 -2.90 25.13
N SER A 126 15.05 -2.03 24.95
CA SER A 126 14.85 -0.88 25.84
C SER A 126 14.47 -1.33 27.26
N LEU A 127 13.56 -2.31 27.38
CA LEU A 127 13.16 -2.89 28.67
C LEU A 127 14.32 -3.65 29.33
N TRP A 128 15.08 -4.41 28.54
CA TRP A 128 16.26 -5.13 29.01
C TRP A 128 17.34 -4.17 29.53
N SER A 129 17.60 -3.07 28.82
CA SER A 129 18.52 -2.01 29.25
C SER A 129 18.10 -1.41 30.59
N VAL A 130 16.84 -1.00 30.73
CA VAL A 130 16.31 -0.43 31.99
C VAL A 130 16.45 -1.40 33.15
N TRP A 131 16.14 -2.68 32.95
CA TRP A 131 16.29 -3.70 33.98
C TRP A 131 17.76 -3.94 34.36
N TYR A 132 18.64 -4.02 33.37
CA TYR A 132 20.07 -4.22 33.55
C TYR A 132 20.74 -3.08 34.35
N TRP A 133 20.37 -1.83 34.06
CA TRP A 133 20.87 -0.66 34.81
C TRP A 133 20.27 -0.56 36.21
N ARG A 134 19.01 -0.95 36.41
CA ARG A 134 18.38 -1.01 37.73
C ARG A 134 19.02 -2.06 38.65
N GLY A 135 19.56 -3.14 38.09
CA GLY A 135 20.27 -4.19 38.84
C GLY A 135 21.68 -3.83 39.29
N ARG A 136 22.31 -2.79 38.71
CA ARG A 136 23.63 -2.30 39.12
C ARG A 136 23.50 -1.06 40.00
N GLN A 137 23.20 -1.27 41.28
CA GLN A 137 23.49 -0.25 42.31
C GLN A 137 25.01 -0.07 42.35
N LEU A 138 25.49 1.13 42.02
CA LEU A 138 26.92 1.48 42.10
C LEU A 138 27.43 1.22 43.53
N PRO A 139 28.60 0.57 43.72
CA PRO A 139 29.23 0.52 45.03
C PRO A 139 29.41 1.94 45.55
N GLN A 140 28.81 2.25 46.70
CA GLN A 140 29.07 3.50 47.41
C GLN A 140 30.40 3.37 48.14
N ASP A 141 31.49 3.26 47.38
CA ASP A 141 32.83 3.37 47.94
C ASP A 141 33.09 4.86 48.15
N GLY A 142 32.70 5.35 49.33
CA GLY A 142 33.05 6.69 49.79
C GLY A 142 34.57 6.82 49.86
N VAL A 143 35.15 7.47 48.87
CA VAL A 143 36.55 7.92 48.94
C VAL A 143 36.62 8.96 50.06
N GLN A 144 37.12 8.56 51.24
CA GLN A 144 37.48 9.48 52.31
C GLN A 144 38.64 10.36 51.82
N LEU A 145 38.30 11.53 51.28
CA LEU A 145 39.26 12.59 51.00
C LEU A 145 39.48 13.44 52.26
N THR A 146 40.20 12.91 53.25
CA THR A 146 40.67 13.74 54.37
C THR A 146 42.04 13.28 54.87
N GLY A 147 43.01 13.31 53.96
CA GLY A 147 44.45 13.22 54.23
C GLY A 147 45.21 14.34 53.53
N LEU A 148 44.62 15.53 53.44
CA LEU A 148 45.31 16.74 52.98
C LEU A 148 45.61 17.60 54.20
N ASP A 149 46.84 17.45 54.68
CA ASP A 149 47.45 18.32 55.68
C ASP A 149 47.63 19.71 55.08
N PHE A 150 46.80 20.66 55.50
CA PHE A 150 46.99 22.08 55.20
C PHE A 150 47.89 22.69 56.28
N SER A 151 49.20 22.51 56.12
CA SER A 151 50.21 23.30 56.83
C SER A 151 50.62 24.49 55.95
N GLU A 152 49.87 25.58 56.09
CA GLU A 152 50.27 26.95 55.75
C GLU A 152 49.83 27.77 56.98
N GLY A 153 50.67 28.52 57.70
CA GLY A 153 51.81 29.30 57.24
C GLY A 153 51.52 30.77 57.51
N GLY A 154 51.68 31.23 58.76
CA GLY A 154 51.83 32.63 59.14
C GLY A 154 50.56 33.39 59.55
N ASP A 155 50.51 33.89 60.80
CA ASP A 155 50.91 35.26 61.15
C ASP A 155 50.41 35.66 62.56
N GLY A 156 51.23 36.45 63.26
CA GLY A 156 50.74 37.50 64.16
C GLY A 156 50.74 37.22 65.67
N GLY A 157 51.65 37.86 66.40
CA GLY A 157 51.45 38.13 67.83
C GLY A 157 52.73 38.38 68.63
N GLY A 158 53.07 39.65 68.84
CA GLY A 158 54.30 40.08 69.51
C GLY A 158 54.40 39.82 71.01
N GLY A 159 55.59 40.11 71.53
CA GLY A 159 55.90 40.17 72.96
C GLY A 159 57.28 40.78 73.14
N LEU A 160 57.31 42.01 73.63
CA LEU A 160 58.49 42.74 74.11
C LEU A 160 58.98 42.12 75.43
N ASP A 161 60.03 42.74 76.00
CA ASP A 161 60.62 42.53 77.34
C ASP A 161 61.86 41.60 77.30
N GLY A 162 63.07 41.98 77.71
CA GLY A 162 63.65 43.20 78.27
C GLY A 162 65.14 42.94 78.48
#